data_AF-A0A9E2QII4-F1
#
_entry.id   AF-A0A9E2QII4-F1
#
_cell.length_a   1.000
_cell.length_b   1.000
_cell.length_c   1.000
_cell.angle_alpha   90.00
_cell.angle_beta   90.00
_cell.angle_gamma   90.00
#
_symmetry.space_group_name_H-M   'P 1'
#
loop_
_entity.id
_entity.type
_entity.pdbx_description
1 polymer ?
#
loop_
_entity_poly.entity_id
_entity_poly.type
_entity_poly.pdbx_seq_one_letter_code
_entity_poly.pdbx_strand_id
1 'polypeptide(L)' 'MIRALIKDGFYLHLQKGSHQRYYHPDGRRVTVSFHALGDTFKIKTLKSMIARQAKW' A
#
# COMPACT_ATOMS: atom_id res chain seq x y z
N MET A 1 2.76 6.75 -3.88
CA MET A 1 2.50 5.83 -2.75
C MET A 1 3.21 4.49 -2.91
N ILE A 2 2.95 3.69 -3.95
CA ILE A 2 3.57 2.35 -4.12
C ILE A 2 5.11 2.42 -4.11
N ARG A 3 5.70 3.39 -4.82
CA ARG A 3 7.16 3.62 -4.79
C ARG A 3 7.70 3.88 -3.38
N ALA A 4 6.94 4.57 -2.53
CA ALA A 4 7.34 4.83 -1.15
C ALA A 4 7.29 3.55 -0.30
N LEU A 5 6.27 2.70 -0.50
CA LEU A 5 6.20 1.39 0.16
C LEU A 5 7.41 0.51 -0.21
N ILE A 6 7.74 0.43 -1.50
CA ILE A 6 8.89 -0.33 -1.98
C ILE A 6 10.20 0.23 -1.40
N LYS A 7 10.35 1.57 -1.36
CA LYS A 7 11.52 2.21 -0.77
C LYS A 7 11.65 1.97 0.74
N ASP A 8 10.54 1.87 1.45
CA ASP A 8 10.49 1.53 2.88
C ASP A 8 10.74 0.04 3.14
N GLY A 9 10.87 -0.80 2.10
CA GLY A 9 11.15 -2.23 2.23
C GLY A 9 9.90 -3.12 2.16
N PHE A 10 8.73 -2.57 1.85
CA PHE A 10 7.57 -3.40 1.57
C PHE A 10 7.70 -4.08 0.20
N TYR A 11 7.31 -5.35 0.13
CA TYR A 11 7.26 -6.13 -1.10
C TYR A 11 5.83 -6.56 -1.43
N LEU A 12 5.52 -6.67 -2.72
CA LEU A 12 4.23 -7.19 -3.18
C LEU A 12 4.16 -8.68 -2.87
N HIS A 13 3.16 -9.08 -2.09
CA HIS A 13 2.94 -10.49 -1.73
C HIS A 13 1.81 -11.12 -2.54
N LEU A 14 0.72 -10.38 -2.76
CA LEU A 14 -0.45 -10.88 -3.49
C LEU A 14 -1.11 -9.77 -4.28
N GLN A 15 -1.54 -10.09 -5.50
CA GLN A 15 -2.41 -9.24 -6.30
C GLN A 15 -3.64 -10.04 -6.75
N LYS A 16 -4.83 -9.48 -6.52
CA LYS A 16 -6.11 -9.98 -7.03
C LYS A 16 -6.88 -8.82 -7.66
N GLY A 17 -6.86 -8.74 -8.99
CA GLY A 17 -7.42 -7.61 -9.73
C GLY A 17 -6.79 -6.29 -9.31
N SER A 18 -7.63 -5.30 -9.01
CA SER A 18 -7.22 -3.97 -8.51
C SER A 18 -6.67 -3.97 -7.08
N HIS A 19 -6.75 -5.09 -6.34
CA HIS A 19 -6.29 -5.18 -4.96
C HIS A 19 -4.88 -5.77 -4.90
N GLN A 20 -3.97 -5.03 -4.30
CA GLN A 20 -2.60 -5.44 -4.03
C GLN A 20 -2.33 -5.43 -2.53
N ARG A 21 -1.62 -6.44 -2.04
CA ARG A 21 -1.17 -6.53 -0.64
C ARG A 21 0.34 -6.50 -0.59
N TYR A 22 0.84 -5.49 0.12
CA TYR A 22 2.25 -5.27 0.39
C TYR A 22 2.57 -5.68 1.82
N TYR A 23 3.67 -6.38 1.98
CA TYR A 23 4.14 -6.89 3.27
C TYR A 23 5.51 -6.31 3.55
N HIS A 24 5.80 -6.05 4.80
CA HIS A 24 7.13 -5.68 5.25
C HIS A 24 7.67 -6.79 6.17
N PRO A 25 8.99 -7.07 6.13
CA PRO A 25 9.60 -8.13 6.96
C PRO A 25 9.36 -8.00 8.47
N ASP A 26 9.08 -6.79 8.97
CA ASP A 26 8.71 -6.52 10.37
C ASP A 26 7.27 -6.91 10.74
N GLY A 27 6.49 -7.43 9.80
CA GLY A 27 5.11 -7.85 9.99
C GLY A 27 4.06 -6.79 9.65
N ARG A 28 4.44 -5.58 9.20
CA ARG A 28 3.48 -4.60 8.69
C ARG A 28 2.86 -5.07 7.37
N ARG A 29 1.61 -4.70 7.14
CA ARG A 29 0.86 -5.06 5.93
C ARG A 29 0.02 -3.90 5.45
N VAL A 30 0.14 -3.57 4.17
CA VAL A 30 -0.63 -2.50 3.50
C VAL A 30 -1.43 -3.10 2.36
N THR A 31 -2.73 -2.81 2.34
CA THR A 31 -3.61 -3.14 1.22
C THR A 31 -3.79 -1.89 0.37
N VAL A 32 -3.40 -1.99 -0.90
CA VAL A 32 -3.49 -0.92 -1.89
C VAL A 32 -4.51 -1.35 -2.94
N SER A 33 -5.61 -0.62 -3.08
CA SER A 33 -6.60 -0.85 -4.14
C SER A 33 -6.58 0.29 -5.14
N PHE A 34 -6.22 0.02 -6.40
CA PHE A 34 -6.20 1.04 -7.46
C PHE A 34 -6.57 0.43 -8.82
N HIS A 35 -7.25 1.21 -9.66
CA HIS A 35 -7.63 0.78 -11.00
C HIS A 35 -6.55 1.08 -12.05
N ALA A 36 -5.73 2.11 -11.83
CA ALA A 36 -4.58 2.47 -12.67
C ALA A 36 -3.43 3.04 -11.83
N LEU A 37 -2.18 2.93 -12.32
CA LEU A 37 -0.98 3.38 -11.61
C LEU A 37 -0.95 4.90 -11.33
N GLY A 38 -1.77 5.69 -12.02
CA GLY A 38 -1.94 7.14 -11.83
C GLY A 38 -3.21 7.53 -11.06
N ASP A 39 -4.00 6.58 -10.60
CA ASP A 39 -5.25 6.86 -9.91
C ASP A 39 -4.98 7.49 -8.53
N THR A 40 -5.73 8.53 -8.18
CA THR A 40 -5.50 9.30 -6.96
C THR A 40 -6.32 8.71 -5.81
N PHE A 41 -5.65 8.25 -4.75
CA PHE A 41 -6.34 7.79 -3.55
C PHE A 41 -7.07 8.95 -2.89
N LYS A 42 -8.33 8.74 -2.50
CA LYS A 42 -9.03 9.66 -1.60
C LYS A 42 -8.17 9.88 -0.34
N ILE A 43 -8.11 11.11 0.16
CA ILE A 43 -7.28 11.50 1.33
C ILE A 43 -7.51 10.57 2.52
N LYS A 44 -8.76 10.17 2.78
CA LYS A 44 -9.11 9.22 3.86
C LYS A 44 -8.44 7.85 3.68
N THR A 45 -8.43 7.33 2.46
CA THR A 45 -7.79 6.05 2.11
C THR A 45 -6.28 6.18 2.27
N LEU A 46 -5.69 7.25 1.73
CA LEU A 46 -4.26 7.52 1.85
C LEU A 46 -3.83 7.61 3.31
N LYS A 47 -4.56 8.37 4.14
CA LYS A 47 -4.29 8.50 5.58
C LYS A 47 -4.38 7.16 6.30
N SER A 48 -5.37 6.33 5.97
CA SER A 48 -5.47 4.99 6.54
C SER A 48 -4.31 4.08 6.13
N MET A 49 -3.83 4.18 4.89
CA MET A 49 -2.71 3.39 4.40
C MET A 49 -1.40 3.80 5.10
N ILE A 50 -1.16 5.10 5.28
CA ILE A 50 0.06 5.62 5.91
C ILE A 50 0.02 5.38 7.43
N ALA A 51 -0.93 6.01 8.13
CA ALA A 51 -0.91 6.06 9.59
C ALA A 51 -1.33 4.73 10.25
N ARG A 52 -2.27 4.00 9.65
CA ARG A 52 -2.84 2.80 10.26
C ARG A 52 -2.18 1.51 9.81
N GLN A 53 -1.86 1.39 8.52
CA GLN A 53 -1.36 0.15 7.94
C GLN A 53 0.17 0.16 7.86
N ALA A 54 0.76 1.17 7.22
CA ALA A 54 2.21 1.33 7.12
C ALA A 54 2.84 1.80 8.44
N LYS A 55 2.04 2.37 9.36
CA LYS A 55 2.50 2.90 10.65
C LYS A 55 3.71 3.83 10.50
N TRP A 56 3.67 4.66 9.46
CA TRP A 56 4.56 5.81 9.30
C TRP A 56 4.03 7.00 10.10
#